data_AF-A0A972GQP9-F1
#
_entry.id   AF-A0A972GQP9-F1
#
_cell.length_a   1.000
_cell.length_b   1.000
_cell.length_c   1.000
_cell.angle_alpha   90.00
_cell.angle_beta   90.00
_cell.angle_gamma   90.00
#
_symmetry.space_group_name_H-M   'P 1'
#
loop_
_entity.id
_entity.type
_entity.pdbx_description
1 polymer ?
#
loop_
_entity_poly.entity_id
_entity_poly.type
_entity_poly.pdbx_seq_one_letter_code
_entity_poly.pdbx_strand_id
1 'polypeptide(L)'
;MNAMRGLDQFQGSTISLDATSGKIQVTGKDGATNDISNLNFTAQKSAVDTTGVASFNTVFGSFTTTQQAQNASSDKSLFMQIGANQGQTLKVDINDIGTEALRIQDVDVSTAAGAQTAISVVNNAIESVSAERAKLGAFQNRLEHTINNLGTSAENLTSSESRIRDVDMAKEMMEFTKNNILSQAAQSMLAQANQQPQGVLQLLR
;
A
#
# COMPACT_ATOMS: atom_id res chain seq x y z
N MET A 1 1.33 -20.02 57.62
CA MET A 1 2.20 -18.84 57.82
C MET A 1 2.91 -18.57 56.51
N ASN A 2 2.31 -17.73 55.66
CA ASN A 2 2.89 -17.28 54.40
C ASN A 2 3.45 -15.88 54.66
N ALA A 3 4.74 -15.77 54.98
CA ALA A 3 5.38 -14.50 55.23
C ALA A 3 6.66 -14.41 54.39
N MET A 4 6.84 -13.24 53.76
CA MET A 4 8.09 -12.76 53.16
C MET A 4 8.64 -13.53 51.95
N ARG A 5 8.14 -13.21 50.75
CA ARG A 5 8.91 -13.32 49.49
C ARG A 5 9.07 -11.97 48.77
N GLY A 6 8.84 -10.85 49.48
CA GLY A 6 8.82 -9.50 48.89
C GLY A 6 10.10 -8.66 49.07
N LEU A 7 11.03 -9.08 49.94
CA LEU A 7 12.27 -8.31 50.21
C LEU A 7 13.52 -8.86 49.50
N ASP A 8 13.47 -10.08 48.97
CA ASP A 8 14.62 -10.72 48.32
C ASP A 8 14.90 -10.20 46.88
N GLN A 9 13.98 -9.44 46.29
CA GLN A 9 14.17 -8.90 44.92
C GLN A 9 14.96 -7.58 44.89
N PHE A 10 15.20 -6.95 46.05
CA PHE A 10 15.94 -5.69 46.14
C PHE A 10 17.32 -5.84 46.79
N GLN A 11 17.60 -6.97 47.44
CA GLN A 11 18.90 -7.23 48.07
C GLN A 11 19.90 -7.78 47.04
N GLY A 12 20.60 -6.84 46.38
CA GLY A 12 21.69 -7.15 45.45
C GLY A 12 21.61 -6.45 44.09
N SER A 13 20.64 -5.57 43.86
CA SER A 13 20.66 -4.68 42.70
C SER A 13 21.55 -3.48 42.99
N THR A 14 22.58 -3.28 42.17
CA THR A 14 23.46 -2.11 42.29
C THR A 14 23.03 -1.05 41.29
N ILE A 15 22.83 0.16 41.79
CA ILE A 15 22.73 1.36 40.96
C ILE A 15 24.13 1.97 40.93
N SER A 16 24.75 2.00 39.75
CA SER A 16 26.07 2.61 39.57
C SER A 16 25.97 3.79 38.60
N LEU A 17 26.65 4.88 38.95
CA LEU A 17 26.90 5.99 38.06
C LEU A 17 28.29 5.80 37.48
N ASP A 18 28.38 5.59 36.18
CA ASP A 18 29.67 5.59 35.48
C ASP A 18 30.08 7.05 35.22
N ALA A 19 31.04 7.53 36.01
CA ALA A 19 31.52 8.92 35.96
C ALA A 19 32.22 9.28 34.65
N THR A 20 32.61 8.30 33.83
CA THR A 20 33.27 8.55 32.53
C THR A 20 32.28 8.60 31.38
N SER A 21 31.18 7.83 31.44
CA SER A 21 30.14 7.82 30.40
C SER A 21 28.87 8.61 30.74
N GLY A 22 28.72 9.08 31.99
CA GLY A 22 27.54 9.81 32.48
C GLY A 22 26.27 8.95 32.52
N LYS A 23 26.40 7.63 32.35
CA LYS A 23 25.27 6.69 32.30
C LYS A 23 24.93 6.17 33.70
N ILE A 24 23.64 6.07 33.98
CA ILE A 24 23.10 5.38 35.16
C ILE A 24 22.79 3.94 34.74
N GLN A 25 23.44 2.97 35.37
CA GLN A 25 23.25 1.54 35.09
C GLN A 25 22.58 0.87 36.28
N VAL A 26 21.49 0.14 36.03
CA VAL A 26 20.77 -0.67 37.02
C VAL A 26 20.99 -2.14 36.67
N THR A 27 21.73 -2.85 37.50
CA THR A 27 22.03 -4.27 37.29
C THR A 27 21.19 -5.11 38.26
N GLY A 28 20.39 -6.04 37.73
CA GLY A 28 19.67 -7.02 38.55
C GLY A 28 20.62 -8.03 39.19
N LYS A 29 20.16 -8.71 40.25
CA LYS A 29 20.95 -9.67 41.06
C LYS A 29 21.67 -10.77 40.24
N ASP A 30 21.15 -11.12 39.06
CA ASP A 30 21.69 -12.17 38.19
C ASP A 30 22.51 -11.64 37.00
N GLY A 31 22.88 -10.36 36.99
CA GLY A 31 23.68 -9.76 35.90
C GLY A 31 22.91 -9.52 34.60
N ALA A 32 21.60 -9.82 34.57
CA ALA A 32 20.71 -9.48 33.45
C ALA A 32 20.22 -8.02 33.54
N THR A 33 20.28 -7.32 32.41
CA THR A 33 19.65 -6.01 32.21
C THR A 33 18.15 -6.21 32.15
N ASN A 34 17.46 -6.04 33.28
CA ASN A 34 15.99 -6.07 33.29
C ASN A 34 15.45 -4.77 32.68
N ASP A 35 14.43 -4.88 31.84
CA ASP A 35 13.73 -3.73 31.24
C ASP A 35 13.25 -2.79 32.35
N ILE A 36 13.81 -1.57 32.39
CA ILE A 36 13.42 -0.58 33.37
C ILE A 36 12.10 0.06 32.89
N SER A 37 10.97 -0.48 33.33
CA SER A 37 9.67 0.17 33.12
C SER A 37 9.50 1.29 34.14
N ASN A 38 9.52 2.54 33.66
CA ASN A 38 9.25 3.80 34.37
C ASN A 38 10.44 4.39 35.15
N LEU A 39 11.34 5.08 34.44
CA LEU A 39 12.31 6.01 35.02
C LEU A 39 11.73 7.44 35.02
N ASN A 40 11.46 8.00 36.20
CA ASN A 40 11.10 9.41 36.35
C ASN A 40 12.31 10.19 36.88
N PHE A 41 12.85 11.10 36.07
CA PHE A 41 13.89 12.05 36.47
C PHE A 41 13.27 13.44 36.69
N THR A 42 13.44 14.01 37.88
CA THR A 42 12.99 15.39 38.18
C THR A 42 14.21 16.25 38.50
N ALA A 43 14.49 17.24 37.66
CA ALA A 43 15.50 18.26 37.95
C ALA A 43 14.87 19.37 38.80
N GLN A 44 15.38 19.59 40.00
CA GLN A 44 14.96 20.70 40.86
C GLN A 44 15.85 21.92 40.62
N LYS A 45 15.24 23.06 40.28
CA LYS A 45 15.95 24.33 40.11
C LYS A 45 16.48 24.81 41.47
N SER A 46 17.80 24.80 41.63
CA SER A 46 18.48 25.52 42.72
C SER A 46 18.55 27.01 42.38
N ALA A 47 18.45 27.90 43.38
CA ALA A 47 18.38 29.37 43.19
C ALA A 47 19.60 29.98 42.47
N VAL A 48 20.70 29.23 42.34
CA VAL A 48 21.97 29.63 41.69
C VAL A 48 22.10 29.06 40.28
N ASP A 49 21.23 28.13 39.86
CA ASP A 49 21.31 27.49 38.55
C ASP A 49 20.30 28.10 37.56
N THR A 50 20.77 29.00 36.71
CA THR A 50 19.96 29.65 35.67
C THR A 50 19.98 28.93 34.34
N THR A 51 20.84 27.93 34.12
CA THR A 51 21.02 27.30 32.79
C THR A 51 21.06 25.78 32.81
N GLY A 52 21.50 25.13 33.89
CA GLY A 52 21.67 23.68 33.98
C GLY A 52 20.37 22.89 33.86
N VAL A 53 19.29 23.36 34.48
CA VAL A 53 17.96 22.73 34.38
C VAL A 53 17.39 22.79 32.96
N ALA A 54 17.62 23.89 32.24
CA ALA A 54 17.16 24.05 30.85
C ALA A 54 17.94 23.14 29.90
N SER A 55 19.27 23.06 30.06
CA SER A 55 20.13 22.14 29.31
C SER A 55 19.85 20.67 29.64
N PHE A 56 19.46 20.37 30.88
CA PHE A 56 19.01 19.03 31.26
C PHE A 56 17.69 18.67 30.59
N ASN A 57 16.71 19.57 30.57
CA ASN A 57 15.41 19.34 29.94
C ASN A 57 15.48 19.21 28.41
N THR A 58 16.39 19.92 27.73
CA THR A 58 16.56 19.78 26.27
C THR A 58 17.22 18.47 25.86
N VAL A 59 18.18 17.97 26.65
CA VAL A 59 18.84 16.69 26.39
C VAL A 59 17.90 15.51 26.65
N PHE A 60 17.10 15.53 27.72
CA PHE A 60 16.12 14.47 28.00
C PHE A 60 14.79 14.61 27.24
N GLY A 61 14.40 15.82 26.82
CA GLY A 61 13.29 16.03 25.88
C GLY A 61 13.58 15.52 24.47
N SER A 62 14.83 15.17 24.17
CA SER A 62 15.24 14.54 22.90
C SER A 62 15.06 13.03 22.87
N PHE A 63 14.53 12.41 23.94
CA PHE A 63 13.99 11.05 23.88
C PHE A 63 12.72 11.05 23.04
N THR A 64 12.91 11.09 21.73
CA THR A 64 11.89 10.78 20.73
C THR A 64 11.61 9.29 20.83
N THR A 65 10.39 8.95 21.26
CA THR A 65 9.83 7.60 21.09
C THR A 65 10.16 7.09 19.69
N THR A 66 11.03 6.10 19.62
CA THR A 66 11.27 5.29 18.43
C THR A 66 9.92 4.72 18.01
N GLN A 67 9.53 4.94 16.76
CA GLN A 67 8.28 4.52 16.12
C GLN A 67 7.08 5.49 16.28
N GLN A 68 7.26 6.74 15.84
CA GLN A 68 6.21 7.28 14.98
C GLN A 68 6.19 6.42 13.72
N ALA A 69 5.01 5.96 13.29
CA ALA A 69 4.85 5.23 12.03
C ALA A 69 5.29 6.12 10.86
N GLN A 70 6.58 6.05 10.52
CA GLN A 70 7.11 6.60 9.29
C GLN A 70 6.58 5.73 8.13
N ASN A 71 5.39 6.06 7.65
CA ASN A 71 5.18 6.09 6.20
C ASN A 71 5.87 7.34 5.61
N ALA A 72 7.10 7.62 6.05
CA ALA A 72 8.02 8.47 5.33
C ALA A 72 8.87 7.51 4.50
N SER A 73 8.25 6.93 3.46
CA SER A 73 9.04 6.38 2.37
C SER A 73 9.90 7.55 1.86
N SER A 74 11.21 7.47 2.08
CA SER A 74 12.20 8.37 1.48
C SER A 74 12.15 8.32 -0.05
N ASP A 75 11.47 7.31 -0.58
CA ASP A 75 11.09 7.20 -1.98
C ASP A 75 9.79 7.98 -2.24
N LYS A 76 9.92 9.20 -2.80
CA LYS A 76 8.81 10.05 -3.25
C LYS A 76 8.14 9.52 -4.54
N SER A 77 8.41 8.27 -4.92
CA SER A 77 7.84 7.65 -6.09
C SER A 77 6.34 7.38 -5.94
N LEU A 78 5.57 7.66 -6.98
CA LEU A 78 4.18 7.29 -7.09
C LEU A 78 4.07 5.83 -7.56
N PHE A 79 3.35 5.01 -6.80
CA PHE A 79 3.00 3.65 -7.22
C PHE A 79 1.58 3.61 -7.77
N MET A 80 1.43 3.21 -9.02
CA MET A 80 0.15 3.11 -9.71
C MET A 80 -0.16 1.65 -10.04
N GLN A 81 -1.35 1.17 -9.68
CA GLN A 81 -1.88 -0.09 -10.23
C GLN A 81 -2.43 0.23 -11.63
N ILE A 82 -1.80 -0.33 -12.66
CA ILE A 82 -2.09 -0.01 -14.07
C ILE A 82 -2.77 -1.16 -14.81
N GLY A 83 -2.96 -2.32 -14.18
CA GLY A 83 -3.57 -3.49 -14.78
C GLY A 83 -4.62 -4.18 -13.90
N ALA A 84 -5.39 -5.09 -14.51
CA ALA A 84 -6.48 -5.81 -13.87
C ALA A 84 -6.00 -6.91 -12.89
N ASN A 85 -4.77 -7.39 -13.04
CA ASN A 85 -4.22 -8.50 -12.26
C ASN A 85 -3.19 -8.05 -11.21
N GLN A 86 -2.99 -8.87 -10.17
CA GLN A 86 -1.99 -8.63 -9.13
C GLN A 86 -0.58 -8.52 -9.73
N GLY A 87 0.20 -7.54 -9.26
CA GLY A 87 1.58 -7.31 -9.72
C GLY A 87 1.71 -6.44 -10.96
N GLN A 88 0.61 -6.02 -11.58
CA GLN A 88 0.62 -5.06 -12.70
C GLN A 88 0.70 -3.61 -12.20
N THR A 89 1.82 -3.28 -11.55
CA THR A 89 2.08 -1.94 -11.02
C THR A 89 3.13 -1.19 -11.86
N LEU A 90 3.05 0.13 -11.81
CA LEU A 90 4.03 1.06 -12.34
C LEU A 90 4.51 1.97 -11.23
N LYS A 91 5.82 1.97 -10.99
CA LYS A 91 6.48 2.96 -10.13
C LYS A 91 6.90 4.13 -11.01
N VAL A 92 6.45 5.33 -10.66
CA VAL A 92 6.80 6.59 -11.30
C VAL A 92 7.59 7.41 -10.30
N ASP A 93 8.89 7.51 -10.52
CA ASP A 93 9.80 8.32 -9.72
C ASP A 93 10.30 9.50 -10.57
N ILE A 94 10.22 10.70 -10.00
CA ILE A 94 10.69 11.94 -10.61
C ILE A 94 11.80 12.48 -9.71
N ASN A 95 13.00 12.63 -10.29
CA ASN A 95 14.13 13.24 -9.58
C ASN A 95 13.88 14.73 -9.35
N ASP A 96 14.52 15.33 -8.35
CA ASP A 96 14.41 16.76 -8.10
C ASP A 96 15.10 17.55 -9.23
N ILE A 97 14.35 18.44 -9.89
CA ILE A 97 14.78 19.29 -11.00
C ILE A 97 14.76 20.78 -10.56
N GLY A 98 14.73 21.05 -9.25
CA GLY A 98 14.85 22.39 -8.70
C GLY A 98 16.19 23.06 -9.03
N THR A 99 16.24 24.39 -8.93
CA THR A 99 17.46 25.19 -9.22
C THR A 99 18.65 24.81 -8.34
N GLU A 100 18.39 24.38 -7.10
CA GLU A 100 19.40 23.88 -6.16
C GLU A 100 19.93 22.50 -6.59
N ALA A 101 19.03 21.56 -6.91
CA ALA A 101 19.38 20.22 -7.39
C ALA A 101 20.17 20.26 -8.72
N LEU A 102 19.81 21.19 -9.61
CA LEU A 102 20.50 21.42 -10.88
C LEU A 102 21.74 22.33 -10.77
N ARG A 103 22.04 22.86 -9.58
CA ARG A 103 23.19 23.75 -9.30
C ARG A 103 23.24 25.02 -10.15
N ILE A 104 22.08 25.54 -10.57
CA ILE A 104 21.99 26.75 -11.42
C ILE A 104 21.92 28.02 -10.57
N GLN A 105 21.62 27.91 -9.27
CA GLN A 105 21.34 29.05 -8.39
C GLN A 105 22.55 29.96 -8.15
N ASP A 106 23.75 29.39 -8.11
CA ASP A 106 25.00 30.10 -7.83
C ASP A 106 25.81 30.43 -9.10
N VAL A 107 25.17 30.37 -10.27
CA VAL A 107 25.84 30.62 -11.54
C VAL A 107 26.13 32.12 -11.69
N ASP A 108 27.41 32.48 -11.76
CA ASP A 108 27.86 33.85 -11.98
C ASP A 108 28.39 34.06 -13.41
N VAL A 109 27.87 35.09 -14.08
CA VAL A 109 28.21 35.48 -15.47
C VAL A 109 28.99 36.80 -15.50
N SER A 110 29.34 37.37 -14.34
CA SER A 110 30.04 38.65 -14.23
C SER A 110 31.45 38.64 -14.84
N THR A 111 32.08 37.46 -14.93
CA THR A 111 33.42 37.27 -15.52
C THR A 111 33.35 36.36 -16.74
N ALA A 112 34.29 36.51 -17.68
CA ALA A 112 34.37 35.65 -18.87
C ALA A 112 34.56 34.15 -18.51
N ALA A 113 35.35 33.86 -17.47
CA ALA A 113 35.54 32.50 -16.96
C ALA A 113 34.29 31.94 -16.27
N GLY A 114 33.58 32.79 -15.50
CA GLY A 114 32.28 32.45 -14.90
C GLY A 114 31.24 32.13 -15.98
N ALA A 115 31.14 32.95 -17.02
CA ALA A 115 30.25 32.73 -18.15
C ALA A 115 30.52 31.39 -18.88
N GLN A 116 31.79 31.01 -19.06
CA GLN A 116 32.12 29.73 -19.70
C GLN A 116 31.74 28.53 -18.82
N THR A 117 31.91 28.65 -17.51
CA THR A 117 31.47 27.64 -16.54
C THR A 117 29.94 27.56 -16.48
N ALA A 118 29.27 28.71 -16.49
CA ALA A 118 27.82 28.84 -16.52
C ALA A 118 27.19 28.07 -17.69
N ILE A 119 27.75 28.22 -18.89
CA ILE A 119 27.27 27.50 -20.09
C ILE A 119 27.34 25.99 -19.87
N SER A 120 28.44 25.49 -19.29
CA SER A 120 28.57 24.05 -19.01
C SER A 120 27.56 23.56 -17.97
N VAL A 121 27.35 24.32 -16.88
CA VAL A 121 26.38 23.96 -15.83
C VAL A 121 24.96 23.93 -16.40
N VAL A 122 24.59 24.95 -17.18
CA VAL A 122 23.26 25.02 -17.81
C VAL A 122 23.05 23.90 -18.82
N ASN A 123 24.05 23.56 -19.64
CA ASN A 123 23.94 22.43 -20.56
C ASN A 123 23.69 21.10 -19.83
N ASN A 124 24.45 20.83 -18.77
CA ASN A 124 24.25 19.63 -17.95
C ASN A 124 22.85 19.60 -17.29
N ALA A 125 22.36 20.75 -16.87
CA ALA A 125 21.02 20.86 -16.33
C ALA A 125 19.94 20.61 -17.38
N ILE A 126 20.09 21.13 -18.59
CA ILE A 126 19.19 20.87 -19.72
C ILE A 126 19.18 19.39 -20.07
N GLU A 127 20.34 18.73 -20.10
CA GLU A 127 20.45 17.29 -20.33
C GLU A 127 19.71 16.50 -19.24
N SER A 128 19.87 16.88 -17.97
CA SER A 128 19.18 16.24 -16.85
C SER A 128 17.66 16.38 -16.94
N VAL A 129 17.16 17.58 -17.25
CA VAL A 129 15.72 17.84 -17.47
C VAL A 129 15.21 17.01 -18.66
N SER A 130 15.99 16.96 -19.74
CA SER A 130 15.61 16.23 -20.96
C SER A 130 15.56 14.72 -20.72
N ALA A 131 16.50 14.17 -19.95
CA ALA A 131 16.49 12.78 -19.54
C ALA A 131 15.25 12.44 -18.69
N GLU A 132 14.89 13.30 -17.75
CA GLU A 132 13.70 13.10 -16.92
C GLU A 132 12.41 13.19 -17.76
N ARG A 133 12.32 14.12 -18.72
CA ARG A 133 11.20 14.19 -19.68
C ARG A 133 11.11 12.95 -20.56
N ALA A 134 12.25 12.42 -21.02
CA ALA A 134 12.28 11.19 -21.81
C ALA A 134 11.77 9.99 -21.00
N LYS A 135 12.15 9.90 -19.72
CA LYS A 135 11.64 8.89 -18.79
C LYS A 135 10.13 9.00 -18.59
N LEU A 136 9.61 10.21 -18.38
CA LEU A 136 8.17 10.45 -18.30
C LEU A 136 7.43 10.06 -19.60
N GLY A 137 8.01 10.36 -20.77
CA GLY A 137 7.47 9.91 -22.05
C GLY A 137 7.42 8.39 -22.18
N ALA A 138 8.46 7.68 -21.70
CA ALA A 138 8.46 6.22 -21.67
C ALA A 138 7.36 5.66 -20.75
N PHE A 139 7.14 6.28 -19.59
CA PHE A 139 6.03 5.91 -18.71
C PHE A 139 4.67 6.17 -19.37
N GLN A 140 4.48 7.28 -20.08
CA GLN A 140 3.27 7.57 -20.84
C GLN A 140 3.01 6.51 -21.92
N ASN A 141 4.02 6.15 -22.72
CA ASN A 141 3.89 5.10 -23.72
C ASN A 141 3.47 3.76 -23.10
N ARG A 142 4.08 3.41 -21.96
CA ARG A 142 3.71 2.18 -21.24
C ARG A 142 2.28 2.23 -20.73
N LEU A 143 1.83 3.38 -20.21
CA LEU A 143 0.43 3.56 -19.78
C LEU A 143 -0.52 3.44 -20.98
N GLU A 144 -0.22 4.08 -22.11
CA GLU A 144 -1.04 4.02 -23.32
C GLU A 144 -1.15 2.59 -23.87
N HIS A 145 -0.04 1.86 -23.95
CA HIS A 145 -0.07 0.45 -24.32
C HIS A 145 -0.88 -0.40 -23.34
N THR A 146 -0.77 -0.12 -22.04
CA THR A 146 -1.53 -0.85 -21.03
C THR A 146 -3.02 -0.55 -21.14
N ILE A 147 -3.41 0.71 -21.37
CA ILE A 147 -4.79 1.12 -21.60
C ILE A 147 -5.36 0.41 -22.83
N ASN A 148 -4.64 0.43 -23.95
CA ASN A 148 -5.07 -0.23 -25.19
C ASN A 148 -5.24 -1.74 -24.99
N ASN A 149 -4.28 -2.39 -24.32
CA ASN A 149 -4.36 -3.82 -24.02
C ASN A 149 -5.51 -4.17 -23.08
N LEU A 150 -5.75 -3.35 -22.05
CA LEU A 150 -6.88 -3.51 -21.15
C LEU A 150 -8.22 -3.30 -21.86
N GLY A 151 -8.29 -2.33 -22.77
CA GLY A 151 -9.46 -2.09 -23.61
C GLY A 151 -9.81 -3.33 -24.45
N THR A 152 -8.84 -3.88 -25.17
CA THR A 152 -9.03 -5.11 -25.95
C THR A 152 -9.40 -6.30 -25.06
N SER A 153 -8.77 -6.42 -23.89
CA SER A 153 -9.09 -7.48 -22.93
C SER A 153 -10.52 -7.35 -22.40
N ALA A 154 -10.97 -6.13 -22.09
CA ALA A 154 -12.33 -5.85 -21.64
C ALA A 154 -13.37 -6.13 -22.73
N GLU A 155 -13.07 -5.81 -23.98
CA GLU A 155 -13.92 -6.16 -25.13
C GLU A 155 -14.04 -7.68 -25.30
N ASN A 156 -12.92 -8.40 -25.22
CA ASN A 156 -12.90 -9.85 -25.31
C ASN A 156 -13.68 -10.52 -24.16
N LEU A 157 -13.54 -10.00 -22.94
CA LEU A 157 -14.29 -10.49 -21.77
C LEU A 157 -15.79 -10.23 -21.92
N THR A 158 -16.18 -9.03 -22.33
CA THR A 158 -17.58 -8.66 -22.56
C THR A 158 -18.21 -9.53 -23.67
N SER A 159 -17.48 -9.75 -24.76
CA SER A 159 -17.94 -10.63 -25.85
C SER A 159 -18.07 -12.09 -25.40
N SER A 160 -17.15 -12.56 -24.56
CA SER A 160 -17.21 -13.90 -23.99
C SER A 160 -18.37 -14.03 -22.99
N GLU A 161 -18.61 -13.01 -22.18
CA GLU A 161 -19.76 -12.94 -21.27
C GLU A 161 -21.09 -12.96 -22.04
N SER A 162 -21.21 -12.16 -23.10
CA SER A 162 -22.40 -12.18 -23.97
C SER A 162 -22.61 -13.57 -24.55
N ARG A 163 -21.55 -14.21 -25.08
CA ARG A 163 -21.65 -15.58 -25.61
C ARG A 163 -22.10 -16.59 -24.57
N ILE A 164 -21.56 -16.53 -23.35
CA ILE A 164 -21.98 -17.44 -22.27
C ILE A 164 -23.44 -17.19 -21.92
N ARG A 165 -23.82 -15.92 -21.71
CA ARG A 165 -25.20 -15.55 -21.34
C ARG A 165 -26.21 -15.91 -22.44
N ASP A 166 -25.88 -15.67 -23.69
CA ASP A 166 -26.75 -15.93 -24.84
C ASP A 166 -26.91 -17.45 -25.08
N VAL A 167 -25.83 -18.23 -24.91
CA VAL A 167 -25.90 -19.70 -25.00
C VAL A 167 -26.71 -20.29 -23.86
N ASP A 168 -26.49 -19.82 -22.62
CA ASP A 168 -27.21 -20.31 -21.45
C ASP A 168 -28.70 -19.93 -21.51
N MET A 169 -29.03 -18.71 -21.94
CA MET A 169 -30.42 -18.30 -22.14
C MET A 169 -31.11 -19.07 -23.28
N ALA A 170 -30.42 -19.28 -24.41
CA ALA A 170 -30.97 -20.07 -25.51
C ALA A 170 -31.24 -21.53 -25.10
N LYS A 171 -30.35 -22.12 -24.29
CA LYS A 171 -30.54 -23.48 -23.76
C LYS A 171 -31.75 -23.56 -22.83
N GLU A 172 -31.86 -22.63 -21.88
CA GLU A 172 -32.99 -22.57 -20.95
C GLU A 172 -34.32 -22.34 -21.71
N MET A 173 -34.32 -21.47 -22.73
CA MET A 173 -35.49 -21.22 -23.57
C MET A 173 -35.88 -22.44 -24.42
N MET A 174 -34.91 -23.21 -24.91
CA MET A 174 -35.17 -24.48 -25.60
C MET A 174 -35.76 -25.53 -24.65
N GLU A 175 -35.21 -25.66 -23.44
CA GLU A 175 -35.73 -26.57 -22.42
C GLU A 175 -37.14 -26.15 -21.97
N PHE A 176 -37.36 -24.85 -21.73
CA PHE A 176 -38.67 -24.28 -21.43
C PHE A 176 -39.68 -24.55 -22.55
N THR A 177 -39.30 -24.32 -23.81
CA THR A 177 -40.16 -24.59 -24.98
C THR A 177 -40.46 -26.07 -25.12
N LYS A 178 -39.47 -26.95 -24.95
CA LYS A 178 -39.64 -28.41 -24.96
C LYS A 178 -40.62 -28.86 -23.87
N ASN A 179 -40.49 -28.33 -22.65
CA ASN A 179 -41.37 -28.65 -21.54
C ASN A 179 -42.80 -28.13 -21.77
N ASN A 180 -42.96 -26.97 -22.39
CA ASN A 180 -44.27 -26.44 -22.80
C ASN A 180 -44.92 -27.31 -23.89
N ILE A 181 -44.17 -27.71 -24.92
CA ILE A 181 -44.67 -28.61 -25.97
C ILE A 181 -45.04 -29.96 -25.37
N LEU A 182 -44.21 -30.52 -24.48
CA LEU A 182 -44.54 -31.77 -23.77
C LEU A 182 -45.81 -31.63 -22.94
N SER A 183 -46.01 -30.51 -22.24
CA SER A 183 -47.22 -30.28 -21.45
C SER A 183 -48.47 -30.15 -22.33
N GLN A 184 -48.39 -29.41 -23.44
CA GLN A 184 -49.49 -29.27 -24.40
C GLN A 184 -49.77 -30.59 -25.14
N ALA A 185 -48.72 -31.34 -25.49
CA ALA A 185 -48.84 -32.66 -26.10
C ALA A 185 -49.42 -33.67 -25.11
N ALA A 186 -49.03 -33.64 -23.83
CA ALA A 186 -49.59 -34.51 -22.80
C ALA A 186 -51.09 -34.22 -22.58
N GLN A 187 -51.50 -32.94 -22.56
CA GLN A 187 -52.91 -32.56 -22.50
C GLN A 187 -53.69 -33.00 -23.76
N SER A 188 -53.13 -32.79 -24.95
CA SER A 188 -53.76 -33.19 -26.22
C SER A 188 -53.83 -34.71 -26.37
N MET A 189 -52.80 -35.44 -25.95
CA MET A 189 -52.79 -36.91 -25.92
C MET A 189 -53.75 -37.46 -24.87
N LEU A 190 -53.88 -36.84 -23.70
CA LEU A 190 -54.92 -37.20 -22.72
C LEU A 190 -56.32 -37.00 -23.30
N ALA A 191 -56.56 -35.87 -23.98
CA ALA A 191 -57.84 -35.61 -24.63
C ALA A 191 -58.14 -36.65 -25.74
N GLN A 192 -57.16 -36.95 -26.60
CA GLN A 192 -57.28 -37.95 -27.66
C GLN A 192 -57.50 -39.37 -27.09
N ALA A 193 -56.73 -39.76 -26.07
CA ALA A 193 -56.84 -41.06 -25.40
C ALA A 193 -58.15 -41.22 -24.62
N ASN A 194 -58.78 -40.12 -24.19
CA ASN A 194 -60.12 -40.15 -23.59
C ASN A 194 -61.25 -40.21 -24.63
N GLN A 195 -61.04 -39.68 -25.84
CA GLN A 195 -62.03 -39.77 -26.93
C GLN A 195 -62.00 -41.11 -27.67
N GLN A 196 -60.83 -41.74 -27.79
CA GLN A 196 -60.66 -43.03 -28.46
C GLN A 196 -61.58 -44.14 -27.88
N PRO A 197 -61.70 -44.36 -26.55
CA PRO A 197 -62.61 -45.35 -25.99
C PRO A 197 -64.10 -44.99 -26.17
N GLN A 198 -64.45 -43.70 -26.25
CA GLN A 198 -65.84 -43.28 -26.51
C GLN A 198 -66.30 -43.66 -27.93
N GLY A 199 -65.39 -43.62 -28.91
CA GLY A 199 -65.65 -44.11 -30.28
C GLY A 199 -65.85 -45.63 -30.34
N VAL A 200 -65.14 -46.40 -29.51
CA VAL A 200 -65.33 -47.87 -29.44
C VAL A 200 -66.65 -48.23 -28.75
N LEU A 201 -67.08 -47.45 -27.76
CA LEU A 201 -68.39 -47.62 -27.12
C LEU A 201 -69.57 -47.33 -28.06
N GLN A 202 -69.40 -46.49 -29.09
CA GLN A 202 -70.38 -46.32 -30.17
C GLN A 202 -70.47 -47.54 -31.10
N LEU A 203 -69.41 -48.34 -31.22
CA LEU A 203 -69.39 -49.58 -32.00
C LEU A 203 -69.92 -50.80 -31.22
N LEU A 204 -70.17 -50.65 -29.92
CA LEU A 204 -70.73 -51.67 -29.02
C LEU A 204 -72.22 -51.45 -28.71
N ARG A 205 -72.92 -50.64 -29.51
CA ARG A 205 -74.36 -50.38 -29.40
C ARG A 205 -75.12 -50.84 -30.63
#